data_AF-A0A7J2HQ44-F1
#
_entry.id   AF-A0A7J2HQ44-F1
#
_cell.length_a   1.000
_cell.length_b   1.000
_cell.length_c   1.000
_cell.angle_alpha   90.00
_cell.angle_beta   90.00
_cell.angle_gamma   90.00
#
_symmetry.space_group_name_H-M   'P 1'
#
loop_
_entity.id
_entity.type
_entity.pdbx_description
1 polymer ?
#
loop_
_entity_poly.entity_id
_entity_poly.type
_entity_poly.pdbx_seq_one_letter_code
_entity_poly.pdbx_strand_id
1 'polypeptide(L)'
;MGRKYMNRVLVTGGAGFIGSHLVERLLSVGCHVTVFDNFSSGSIENLASVKSHPRIRIVKGDIMDLNTLNEEFRDVDTVFHMAAVVGVKKYVENPLKVLLVNSFGTYNVLEA
;
A
#
# COMPACT_ATOMS: atom_id res chain seq x y z
N MET A 1 -14.38 1.84 -27.66
CA MET A 1 -12.95 1.48 -27.59
C MET A 1 -12.44 1.91 -26.20
N GLY A 2 -12.70 1.11 -25.17
CA GLY A 2 -12.43 1.47 -23.76
C GLY A 2 -11.31 0.60 -23.20
N ARG A 3 -10.29 1.24 -22.61
CA ARG A 3 -9.01 0.66 -22.18
C ARG A 3 -9.17 -0.71 -21.52
N LYS A 4 -8.61 -1.75 -22.15
CA LYS A 4 -8.48 -3.11 -21.62
C LYS A 4 -7.76 -3.03 -20.27
N TYR A 5 -8.37 -3.56 -19.22
CA TYR A 5 -7.99 -3.52 -17.79
C TYR A 5 -6.56 -4.00 -17.47
N MET A 6 -5.54 -3.31 -17.96
CA MET A 6 -4.12 -3.53 -17.65
C MET A 6 -3.57 -2.40 -16.79
N ASN A 7 -4.34 -1.92 -15.82
CA ASN A 7 -3.85 -0.87 -14.92
C ASN A 7 -2.84 -1.46 -13.94
N ARG A 8 -1.66 -0.83 -13.85
CA ARG A 8 -0.66 -1.05 -12.81
C ARG A 8 -1.07 -0.23 -11.59
N VAL A 9 -1.42 -0.93 -10.52
CA VAL A 9 -1.96 -0.33 -9.30
C VAL A 9 -1.00 -0.57 -8.16
N LEU A 10 -0.72 0.46 -7.37
CA LEU A 10 0.05 0.34 -6.13
C LEU A 10 -0.89 0.56 -4.94
N VAL A 11 -0.77 -0.28 -3.92
CA VAL A 11 -1.53 -0.15 -2.67
C VAL A 11 -0.53 -0.03 -1.52
N THR A 12 -0.38 1.17 -0.95
CA THR A 12 0.37 1.31 0.31
C THR A 12 -0.48 0.76 1.44
N GLY A 13 0.13 0.08 2.42
CA GLY A 13 -0.63 -0.56 3.50
C GLY A 13 -1.46 -1.75 3.00
N GLY A 14 -1.11 -2.30 1.84
CA GLY A 14 -1.88 -3.38 1.18
C GLY A 14 -1.83 -4.72 1.93
N ALA A 15 -0.98 -4.88 2.94
CA ALA A 15 -1.00 -6.04 3.84
C ALA A 15 -1.79 -5.78 5.14
N GLY A 16 -2.39 -4.60 5.29
CA GLY A 16 -3.35 -4.29 6.35
C GLY A 16 -4.75 -4.83 6.06
N PHE A 17 -5.67 -4.71 7.03
CA PHE A 17 -7.02 -5.30 6.95
C PHE A 17 -7.82 -4.85 5.71
N ILE A 18 -8.01 -3.54 5.51
CA ILE A 18 -8.76 -3.03 4.35
C ILE A 18 -7.92 -3.17 3.07
N GLY A 19 -6.62 -2.93 3.18
CA GLY A 19 -5.68 -2.99 2.06
C GLY A 19 -5.66 -4.35 1.37
N SER A 20 -5.66 -5.45 2.14
CA SER A 20 -5.59 -6.79 1.57
C SER A 20 -6.87 -7.17 0.81
N HIS A 21 -8.04 -6.81 1.32
CA HIS A 21 -9.30 -7.00 0.61
C HIS A 21 -9.40 -6.16 -0.67
N LEU A 22 -8.86 -4.94 -0.64
CA LEU A 22 -8.74 -4.13 -1.86
C LEU A 22 -7.83 -4.80 -2.89
N VAL A 23 -6.68 -5.35 -2.46
CA VAL A 23 -5.76 -6.10 -3.31
C VAL A 23 -6.44 -7.30 -3.95
N GLU A 24 -7.18 -8.11 -3.17
CA GLU A 24 -7.99 -9.22 -3.68
C GLU A 24 -8.95 -8.76 -4.77
N ARG A 25 -9.68 -7.66 -4.51
CA ARG A 25 -10.64 -7.11 -5.47
C ARG A 25 -9.97 -6.62 -6.75
N LEU A 26 -8.87 -5.87 -6.64
CA LEU A 26 -8.13 -5.35 -7.79
C LEU A 26 -7.59 -6.47 -8.68
N LEU A 27 -7.04 -7.53 -8.09
CA LEU A 27 -6.58 -8.71 -8.83
C LEU A 27 -7.73 -9.42 -9.54
N SER A 28 -8.91 -9.52 -8.89
CA SER A 28 -10.11 -10.16 -9.46
C SER A 28 -10.66 -9.45 -10.70
N VAL A 29 -10.44 -8.14 -10.81
CA VAL A 29 -10.86 -7.33 -11.97
C VAL A 29 -9.76 -7.17 -13.03
N GLY A 30 -8.63 -7.87 -12.86
CA GLY A 30 -7.58 -7.98 -13.89
C GLY A 30 -6.37 -7.06 -13.72
N CYS A 31 -6.32 -6.24 -12.67
CA CYS A 31 -5.18 -5.33 -12.44
C CYS A 31 -3.87 -6.09 -12.15
N HIS A 32 -2.74 -5.42 -12.39
CA HIS A 32 -1.44 -5.78 -11.84
C HIS A 32 -1.24 -4.97 -10.57
N VAL A 33 -1.01 -5.63 -9.44
CA VAL A 33 -1.05 -5.00 -8.13
C VAL A 33 0.30 -5.11 -7.44
N THR A 34 0.90 -3.97 -7.12
CA THR A 34 2.04 -3.86 -6.20
C THR A 34 1.50 -3.56 -4.80
N VAL A 35 1.75 -4.46 -3.86
CA VAL A 35 1.56 -4.21 -2.42
C VAL A 35 2.82 -3.58 -1.86
N PHE A 36 2.70 -2.42 -1.24
CA PHE A 36 3.80 -1.73 -0.57
C PHE A 36 3.49 -1.60 0.93
N ASP A 37 4.19 -2.33 1.78
CA ASP A 37 3.89 -2.41 3.21
C ASP A 37 5.15 -2.64 4.06
N ASN A 38 5.26 -2.01 5.23
CA ASN A 38 6.37 -2.22 6.14
C ASN A 38 6.11 -3.33 7.16
N PHE A 39 4.90 -3.90 7.17
CA PHE A 39 4.41 -4.91 8.12
C PHE A 39 4.43 -4.47 9.59
N SER A 40 4.38 -3.16 9.84
CA SER A 40 4.32 -2.62 11.22
C SER A 40 3.00 -2.94 11.93
N SER A 41 1.92 -3.09 11.17
CA SER A 41 0.64 -3.65 11.63
C SER A 41 -0.03 -4.58 10.61
N GLY A 42 0.35 -4.49 9.32
CA GLY A 42 -0.04 -5.45 8.31
C GLY A 42 0.71 -6.77 8.47
N SER A 43 0.22 -7.81 7.80
CA SER A 43 0.82 -9.15 7.83
C SER A 43 0.64 -9.82 6.47
N ILE A 44 1.63 -10.62 6.06
CA ILE A 44 1.60 -11.32 4.77
C ILE A 44 0.48 -12.38 4.72
N GLU A 45 0.04 -12.86 5.89
CA GLU A 45 -1.07 -13.78 6.05
C GLU A 45 -2.40 -13.15 5.60
N ASN A 46 -2.57 -11.83 5.71
CA ASN A 46 -3.75 -11.14 5.17
C ASN A 46 -3.85 -11.24 3.64
N LEU A 47 -2.74 -11.59 2.96
CA LEU A 47 -2.67 -11.81 1.51
C LEU A 47 -2.63 -13.30 1.15
N ALA A 48 -2.85 -14.22 2.10
CA ALA A 48 -2.66 -15.66 1.88
C ALA A 48 -3.44 -16.22 0.68
N SER A 49 -4.62 -15.68 0.40
CA SER A 49 -5.50 -16.05 -0.72
C SER A 49 -4.92 -15.68 -2.09
N VAL A 50 -4.08 -14.65 -2.17
CA VAL A 50 -3.65 -14.02 -3.42
C VAL A 50 -2.13 -13.85 -3.56
N LYS A 51 -1.33 -14.15 -2.53
CA LYS A 51 0.13 -13.93 -2.54
C LYS A 51 0.89 -14.70 -3.63
N SER A 52 0.30 -15.78 -4.16
CA SER A 52 0.87 -16.56 -5.27
C SER A 52 0.26 -16.19 -6.64
N HIS A 53 -0.57 -15.15 -6.71
CA HIS A 53 -1.23 -14.75 -7.94
C HIS A 53 -0.21 -14.14 -8.93
N PRO A 54 -0.22 -14.49 -10.22
CA PRO A 54 0.84 -14.08 -11.17
C PRO A 54 0.92 -12.56 -11.44
N ARG A 55 -0.12 -11.81 -11.07
CA ARG A 55 -0.20 -10.35 -11.22
C ARG A 55 0.04 -9.58 -9.91
N ILE A 56 0.47 -10.24 -8.84
CA ILE A 56 0.82 -9.58 -7.58
C ILE A 56 2.34 -9.41 -7.47
N ARG A 57 2.79 -8.26 -6.98
CA ARG A 57 4.14 -8.03 -6.47
C ARG A 57 4.02 -7.54 -5.03
N ILE A 58 4.75 -8.14 -4.11
CA ILE A 58 4.76 -7.71 -2.70
C ILE A 58 6.12 -7.11 -2.40
N VAL A 59 6.13 -5.86 -1.97
CA VAL A 59 7.33 -5.09 -1.67
C VAL A 59 7.28 -4.65 -0.21
N LYS A 60 8.32 -5.03 0.53
CA LYS A 60 8.51 -4.52 1.88
C LYS A 60 9.11 -3.11 1.78
N GLY A 61 8.39 -2.10 2.24
CA GLY A 61 8.85 -0.72 2.19
C GLY A 61 8.06 0.20 3.12
N ASP A 62 8.66 1.34 3.47
CA ASP A 62 8.07 2.32 4.39
C ASP A 62 7.73 3.61 3.63
N ILE A 63 6.54 4.17 3.87
CA ILE A 63 6.11 5.43 3.25
C ILE A 63 6.93 6.65 3.72
N MET A 64 7.74 6.47 4.77
CA MET A 64 8.70 7.47 5.22
C MET A 64 9.96 7.51 4.34
N ASP A 65 10.18 6.52 3.48
CA ASP A 65 11.31 6.45 2.55
C ASP A 65 10.90 6.89 1.15
N LEU A 66 11.15 8.18 0.87
CA LEU A 66 10.81 8.80 -0.42
C LEU A 66 11.57 8.17 -1.60
N ASN A 67 12.80 7.67 -1.41
CA ASN A 67 13.56 7.08 -2.50
C ASN A 67 12.94 5.75 -2.95
N THR A 68 12.60 4.89 -1.99
CA THR A 68 11.91 3.63 -2.29
C THR A 68 10.52 3.90 -2.89
N LEU A 69 9.79 4.92 -2.42
CA LEU A 69 8.53 5.33 -3.06
C LEU A 69 8.73 5.74 -4.52
N ASN A 70 9.70 6.61 -4.82
CA ASN A 70 10.04 7.04 -6.19
C ASN A 70 10.43 5.86 -7.11
N GLU A 71 11.01 4.80 -6.55
CA GLU A 71 11.32 3.58 -7.29
C GLU A 71 10.07 2.76 -7.59
N GLU A 72 9.22 2.54 -6.60
CA GLU A 72 8.05 1.68 -6.71
C GLU A 72 6.86 2.34 -7.41
N PHE A 73 6.80 3.67 -7.40
CA PHE A 73 5.73 4.46 -8.04
C PHE A 73 5.97 4.66 -9.54
N ARG A 74 7.20 4.38 -10.02
CA ARG A 74 7.49 4.39 -11.46
C ARG A 74 6.53 3.46 -12.21
N ASP A 75 5.97 3.98 -13.29
CA ASP A 75 5.05 3.26 -14.17
C ASP A 75 3.73 2.80 -13.51
N VAL A 76 3.35 3.36 -12.36
CA VAL A 76 2.04 3.12 -11.72
C VAL A 76 0.97 4.03 -12.33
N ASP A 77 -0.17 3.44 -12.73
CA ASP A 77 -1.31 4.20 -13.28
C ASP A 77 -2.23 4.72 -12.17
N THR A 78 -2.26 4.07 -11.00
CA THR A 78 -3.16 4.40 -9.89
C THR A 78 -2.56 3.98 -8.55
N VAL A 79 -2.62 4.87 -7.56
CA VAL A 79 -2.19 4.61 -6.18
C VAL A 79 -3.40 4.61 -5.25
N PHE A 80 -3.54 3.58 -4.43
CA PHE A 80 -4.42 3.56 -3.26
C PHE A 80 -3.57 3.67 -2.00
N HIS A 81 -3.64 4.81 -1.32
CA HIS A 81 -2.88 5.07 -0.11
C HIS A 81 -3.64 4.59 1.13
N MET A 82 -3.30 3.41 1.66
CA MET A 82 -3.95 2.81 2.86
C MET A 82 -2.98 2.62 4.04
N ALA A 83 -1.71 2.99 3.89
CA ALA A 83 -0.73 2.95 4.96
C ALA A 83 -0.99 4.09 5.98
N ALA A 84 -1.26 3.73 7.23
CA ALA A 84 -1.40 4.68 8.33
C ALA A 84 -1.20 3.99 9.68
N VAL A 85 -0.82 4.75 10.70
CA VAL A 85 -0.93 4.35 12.09
C VAL A 85 -2.36 4.63 12.57
N VAL A 86 -3.09 3.56 12.90
CA VAL A 86 -4.50 3.63 13.33
C VAL A 86 -4.68 3.22 14.79
N GLY A 87 -5.73 3.75 15.42
CA GLY A 87 -6.19 3.39 16.77
C GLY A 87 -5.83 4.40 17.85
N VAL A 88 -6.83 4.85 18.61
CA VAL A 88 -6.75 5.92 19.63
C VAL A 88 -5.58 5.72 20.61
N LYS A 89 -5.36 4.48 21.07
CA LYS A 89 -4.27 4.15 21.99
C LYS A 89 -2.90 4.59 21.46
N LYS A 90 -2.62 4.40 20.16
CA LYS A 90 -1.34 4.79 19.54
C LYS A 90 -1.17 6.31 19.46
N TYR A 91 -2.25 7.06 19.26
CA TYR A 91 -2.22 8.52 19.28
C TYR A 91 -1.85 9.04 20.68
N VAL A 92 -2.38 8.42 21.73
CA VAL A 92 -2.08 8.81 23.12
C VAL A 92 -0.65 8.41 23.51
N GLU A 93 -0.21 7.20 23.15
CA GLU A 93 1.10 6.69 23.54
C GLU A 93 2.26 7.31 22.74
N ASN A 94 2.06 7.61 21.45
CA ASN A 94 3.12 8.18 20.61
C ASN A 94 2.54 9.10 19.51
N PRO A 95 2.07 10.31 19.87
CA PRO A 95 1.45 11.24 18.94
C PRO A 95 2.41 11.70 17.83
N LEU A 96 3.70 11.88 18.13
CA LEU A 96 4.70 12.31 17.14
C LEU A 96 4.88 11.27 16.03
N LYS A 97 4.97 9.98 16.38
CA LYS A 97 5.03 8.91 15.37
C LYS A 97 3.80 8.91 14.48
N VAL A 98 2.62 9.09 15.07
CA VAL A 98 1.37 9.11 14.31
C VAL A 98 1.32 10.30 13.35
N LEU A 99 1.70 11.49 13.81
CA LEU A 99 1.80 12.69 12.96
C LEU A 99 2.78 12.47 11.81
N LEU A 100 3.99 11.96 12.10
CA LEU A 100 4.99 11.72 11.07
C LEU A 100 4.50 10.73 10.03
N VAL A 101 4.01 9.55 10.44
CA VAL A 101 3.57 8.54 9.47
C VAL A 101 2.32 8.99 8.70
N ASN A 102 1.31 9.53 9.39
CA ASN A 102 0.00 9.82 8.77
C ASN A 102 -0.05 11.17 8.05
N SER A 103 0.88 12.09 8.31
CA SER A 103 0.93 13.38 7.62
C SER A 103 2.17 13.48 6.73
N PHE A 104 3.36 13.27 7.29
CA PHE A 104 4.59 13.35 6.47
C PHE A 104 4.75 12.15 5.54
N GLY A 105 4.38 10.94 5.97
CA GLY A 105 4.32 9.77 5.09
C GLY A 105 3.30 9.94 3.96
N THR A 106 2.15 10.56 4.23
CA THR A 106 1.17 10.91 3.17
C THR A 106 1.73 11.96 2.22
N TYR A 107 2.44 12.97 2.73
CA TYR A 107 3.16 13.94 1.89
C TYR A 107 4.15 13.23 0.96
N ASN A 108 4.99 12.32 1.47
CA ASN A 108 5.92 11.57 0.64
C ASN A 108 5.22 10.76 -0.47
N VAL A 109 4.05 10.19 -0.18
CA VAL A 109 3.25 9.46 -1.18
C VAL A 109 2.67 10.37 -2.26
N LEU A 110 2.44 11.65 -1.96
CA LEU A 110 1.98 12.63 -2.95
C LEU A 110 3.11 13.19 -3.81
N GLU A 111 4.33 13.27 -3.26
CA GLU A 111 5.52 13.77 -3.98
C GLU A 111 6.14 12.73 -4.91
N ALA A 112 5.97 11.44 -4.61
CA ALA A 112 6.53 10.32 -5.37
C ALA A 112 5.78 10.04 -6.67
#